data_AF-A0A9Q4L5W6-F1
#
_entry.id   AF-A0A9Q4L5W6-F1
#
_cell.length_a   1.000
_cell.length_b   1.000
_cell.length_c   1.000
_cell.angle_alpha   90.00
_cell.angle_beta   90.00
_cell.angle_gamma   90.00
#
_symmetry.space_group_name_H-M   'P 1'
#
loop_
_entity.id
_entity.type
_entity.pdbx_description
1 polymer ?
#
loop_
_entity_poly.entity_id
_entity_poly.type
_entity_poly.pdbx_seq_one_letter_code
_entity_poly.pdbx_strand_id
1 'polypeptide(L)' 'MSEMPEKYVCTACQTMHAGTVSVRTDSGHQYEAPAACGCCGETELIPGKSLPNFESRHPPRLEGRGFPA' A
#
# COMPACT_ATOMS: atom_id res chain seq x y z
N MET A 1 -18.39 7.73 4.55
CA MET A 1 -17.69 6.47 4.23
C MET A 1 -16.37 6.85 3.58
N SER A 2 -15.24 6.61 4.23
CA SER A 2 -13.93 6.78 3.58
C SER A 2 -13.62 5.49 2.81
N GLU A 3 -13.52 5.60 1.50
CA GLU A 3 -12.96 4.54 0.67
C GLU A 3 -11.46 4.41 0.99
N MET A 4 -10.99 3.18 1.22
CA MET A 4 -9.56 2.94 1.39
C MET A 4 -8.88 3.01 0.02
N PRO A 5 -7.78 3.77 -0.13
CA PRO A 5 -7.04 3.80 -1.39
C PRO A 5 -6.47 2.41 -1.71
N GLU A 6 -6.36 2.10 -3.01
CA GLU A 6 -5.64 0.91 -3.45
C GLU A 6 -4.18 0.96 -2.94
N LYS A 7 -3.63 -0.21 -2.63
CA LYS A 7 -2.27 -0.34 -2.09
C LYS A 7 -1.36 -0.94 -3.17
N TYR A 8 -0.16 -0.41 -3.28
CA TYR A 8 0.88 -0.88 -4.18
C TYR A 8 2.11 -1.27 -3.38
N VAL A 9 2.86 -2.27 -3.83
CA VAL A 9 4.05 -2.79 -3.16
C VAL A 9 5.22 -2.75 -4.12
N CYS A 10 6.33 -2.18 -3.69
CA CYS A 10 7.57 -2.21 -4.44
C CYS A 10 8.13 -3.65 -4.46
N THR A 11 8.43 -4.19 -5.64
CA THR A 11 8.97 -5.54 -5.78
C THR A 11 10.38 -5.65 -5.20
N ALA A 12 11.18 -4.59 -5.29
CA ALA A 12 12.57 -4.57 -4.85
C ALA A 12 12.74 -4.53 -3.32
N CYS A 13 12.00 -3.66 -2.62
CA CYS A 13 12.17 -3.47 -1.17
C CYS A 13 10.94 -3.87 -0.33
N GLN A 14 9.85 -4.31 -0.97
CA GLN A 14 8.61 -4.73 -0.32
C GLN A 14 7.91 -3.63 0.51
N THR A 15 8.29 -2.36 0.33
CA THR A 15 7.61 -1.22 0.95
C THR A 15 6.22 -1.02 0.33
N MET A 16 5.22 -0.77 1.17
CA MET A 16 3.85 -0.47 0.73
C MET A 16 3.65 1.03 0.52
N HIS A 17 2.96 1.37 -0.57
CA HIS A 17 2.57 2.72 -0.95
C HIS A 17 1.06 2.80 -1.15
N ALA A 18 0.46 3.93 -0.74
CA ALA A 18 -0.91 4.24 -1.12
C ALA A 18 -0.95 4.63 -2.61
N GLY A 19 -1.98 4.17 -3.30
CA GLY A 19 -2.28 4.57 -4.67
C GLY A 19 -2.54 6.07 -4.75
N THR A 20 -2.07 6.68 -5.82
CA THR A 20 -2.36 8.08 -6.13
C THR A 20 -3.66 8.14 -6.93
N VAL A 21 -4.56 9.06 -6.59
CA VAL A 21 -5.81 9.24 -7.36
C VAL A 21 -5.46 9.86 -8.70
N SER A 22 -5.59 9.08 -9.77
CA SER A 22 -5.32 9.54 -11.13
C SER A 22 -6.56 10.12 -11.80
N VAL A 23 -7.73 9.53 -11.54
CA VAL A 23 -9.01 10.00 -12.08
C VAL A 23 -10.07 9.95 -11.00
N ARG A 24 -10.86 11.03 -10.88
CA ARG A 24 -12.09 11.05 -10.10
C ARG A 24 -13.26 10.89 -11.06
N THR A 25 -14.03 9.83 -10.92
CA THR A 25 -15.25 9.60 -11.70
C THR A 25 -16.47 9.69 -10.77
N ASP A 26 -17.67 9.89 -11.35
CA ASP A 26 -18.93 9.84 -10.59
C ASP A 26 -19.18 8.49 -9.90
N SER A 27 -18.45 7.43 -10.30
CA SER A 27 -18.54 6.07 -9.76
C SER A 27 -17.43 5.70 -8.77
N GLY A 28 -16.46 6.59 -8.49
CA GLY A 28 -15.38 6.34 -7.54
C GLY A 28 -14.04 6.99 -7.91
N HIS A 29 -12.96 6.52 -7.27
CA HIS A 29 -11.61 6.97 -7.54
C HIS A 29 -10.83 5.88 -8.28
N GLN A 30 -10.22 6.21 -9.41
CA GLN A 30 -9.20 5.36 -10.01
C GLN A 30 -7.85 5.70 -9.39
N TYR A 31 -7.17 4.67 -8.93
CA TYR A 31 -5.85 4.77 -8.32
C TYR A 31 -4.80 4.21 -9.29
N GLU A 32 -3.63 4.82 -9.29
CA GLU A 32 -2.43 4.28 -9.94
C GLU A 32 -1.27 4.21 -8.95
N ALA A 33 -0.28 3.38 -9.29
CA ALA A 33 0.96 3.31 -8.55
C ALA A 33 1.69 4.66 -8.62
N PRO A 34 2.39 5.08 -7.55
CA PRO A 34 3.28 6.22 -7.63
C PRO A 34 4.41 5.95 -8.64
N ALA A 35 4.93 7.03 -9.26
CA ALA A 35 5.96 6.92 -10.29
C ALA A 35 7.24 6.21 -9.83
N ALA A 36 7.57 6.28 -8.53
CA ALA A 36 8.69 5.57 -7.93
C ALA A 36 8.44 5.28 -6.45
N CYS A 37 9.14 4.27 -5.93
CA CYS A 37 9.19 3.93 -4.53
C CYS A 37 9.96 5.01 -3.77
N GLY A 38 9.29 5.65 -2.81
CA GLY A 38 9.93 6.66 -1.94
C GLY A 38 11.00 6.11 -0.98
N CYS A 39 11.18 4.79 -0.90
CA CYS A 39 12.19 4.16 -0.03
C CYS A 39 13.48 3.82 -0.80
N CYS A 40 13.38 3.12 -1.93
CA CYS A 40 14.55 2.68 -2.70
C CYS A 40 14.72 3.35 -4.08
N GLY A 41 13.74 4.13 -4.54
CA GLY A 41 13.76 4.80 -5.84
C GLY A 41 13.35 3.93 -7.03
N GLU A 42 13.05 2.64 -6.82
CA GLU A 42 12.61 1.74 -7.88
C GLU A 42 11.23 2.09 -8.43
N THR A 43 11.00 1.79 -9.71
CA THR A 43 9.74 2.15 -10.42
C THR A 43 8.80 0.96 -10.58
N GLU A 44 9.23 -0.24 -10.19
CA GLU A 44 8.42 -1.44 -10.25
C GLU A 44 7.56 -1.59 -8.99
N LEU A 45 6.31 -1.16 -9.08
CA LEU A 45 5.30 -1.28 -8.03
C LEU A 45 4.09 -2.08 -8.53
N ILE A 46 3.77 -3.17 -7.83
CA ILE A 46 2.64 -4.04 -8.16
C ILE A 46 1.48 -3.83 -7.20
N PRO A 47 0.22 -4.05 -7.62
CA PRO A 47 -0.93 -3.97 -6.72
C PRO A 47 -0.79 -4.97 -5.57
N GLY A 48 -1.07 -4.56 -4.33
CA GLY A 48 -0.95 -5.44 -3.15
C GLY A 48 -1.76 -6.73 -3.29
N LYS A 49 -2.93 -6.67 -3.93
CA LYS A 49 -3.78 -7.83 -4.26
C LYS A 49 -3.08 -8.91 -5.12
N SER A 50 -2.00 -8.57 -5.81
CA SER A 50 -1.23 -9.51 -6.64
C SER A 50 -0.20 -10.32 -5.85
N LEU A 51 0.08 -9.94 -4.60
CA LEU A 51 0.99 -10.69 -3.74
C LEU A 51 0.29 -11.92 -3.14
N PRO A 52 0.89 -13.11 -3.26
CA PRO A 52 0.40 -14.27 -2.54
C PRO A 52 0.48 -13.97 -1.03
N ASN A 53 -0.67 -14.01 -0.35
CA ASN A 53 -0.85 -13.77 1.10
C ASN A 53 -0.93 -12.30 1.57
N PHE A 54 -1.31 -11.35 0.71
CA PHE A 54 -1.47 -9.93 1.09
C PHE A 54 -2.38 -9.70 2.33
N GLU A 55 -3.46 -10.47 2.46
CA GLU A 55 -4.41 -10.33 3.58
C GLU A 55 -3.94 -10.97 4.90
N SER A 56 -2.91 -11.82 4.85
CA SER A 56 -2.39 -12.52 6.04
C SER A 56 -1.36 -11.71 6.83
N ARG A 57 -0.90 -10.57 6.29
CA ARG A 57 0.00 -9.62 6.98
C ARG A 57 -0.78 -8.52 7.68
N HIS A 58 -1.87 -8.88 8.35
CA HIS A 58 -2.40 -8.00 9.39
C HIS A 58 -1.25 -7.85 10.41
N PRO A 59 -0.72 -6.63 10.67
CA PRO A 59 0.13 -6.48 11.84
C PRO A 59 -0.70 -7.00 13.01
N PRO A 60 -0.14 -7.80 13.93
CA PRO A 60 -0.85 -8.09 15.17
C PRO A 60 -1.27 -6.73 15.70
N ARG A 61 -2.58 -6.58 15.93
CA ARG A 61 -3.15 -5.40 16.59
C ARG A 61 -2.17 -5.09 17.72
N LEU A 62 -1.52 -3.92 17.67
CA LEU A 62 -0.62 -3.48 18.73
C LEU A 62 -1.49 -3.22 19.96
N GLU A 63 -1.91 -4.30 20.62
CA GLU A 63 -2.48 -4.27 21.95
C GLU A 63 -1.31 -3.93 22.87
N GLY A 64 -1.27 -2.65 23.25
CA GLY A 64 -0.14 -1.99 23.89
C GLY A 64 0.53 -2.82 24.96
N ARG A 65 1.70 -3.39 24.62
CA ARG A 65 2.68 -3.83 25.61
C ARG A 65 3.92 -2.99 25.39
N GLY A 66 4.21 -2.17 26.40
CA GLY A 66 5.30 -1.22 26.41
C GLY A 66 6.63 -1.86 26.05
N PHE A 67 7.44 -1.13 25.30
CA PHE A 67 8.85 -1.41 25.12
C PHE A 67 9.57 -1.20 26.47
N PRO A 68 10.28 -2.20 27.03
CA PRO A 68 11.24 -1.90 28.08
C PRO A 68 12.42 -1.14 27.47
N ALA A 69 12.90 -0.15 28.24
CA ALA A 69 14.04 0.70 27.93
C ALA A 69 15.37 -0.08 27.93
#